data_AF-A0A847URQ0-F1
#
_entry.id   AF-A0A847URQ0-F1
#
_cell.length_a   1.000
_cell.length_b   1.000
_cell.length_c   1.000
_cell.angle_alpha   90.00
_cell.angle_beta   90.00
_cell.angle_gamma   90.00
#
_symmetry.space_group_name_H-M   'P 1'
#
loop_
_entity.id
_entity.type
_entity.pdbx_description
1 polymer ?
#
loop_
_entity_poly.entity_id
_entity_poly.type
_entity_poly.pdbx_seq_one_letter_code
_entity_poly.pdbx_strand_id
1 'polypeptide(L)' 'MDRSRTREKWRYTCPNGHTDWDCTNNHVWCRGCRRQLEAGDEDISPEHWEIYDKQRDRYIPWSAVRLVHRRQRA' A
#
# COMPACT_ATOMS: atom_id res chain seq x y z
N MET A 1 23.26 -5.97 -15.20
CA MET A 1 21.91 -6.34 -14.71
C MET A 1 21.22 -5.07 -14.24
N ASP A 2 20.36 -4.48 -15.07
CA ASP A 2 19.54 -3.32 -14.70
C ASP A 2 18.43 -3.77 -13.72
N ARG A 3 18.52 -3.34 -12.46
CA ARG A 3 17.55 -3.68 -11.39
C ARG A 3 16.36 -2.73 -11.35
N SER A 4 16.23 -1.85 -12.34
CA SER A 4 15.24 -0.77 -12.36
C SER A 4 13.81 -1.29 -12.51
N ARG A 5 13.63 -2.44 -13.19
CA ARG A 5 12.33 -3.13 -13.35
C ARG A 5 11.77 -3.75 -12.07
N THR A 6 12.59 -4.01 -11.04
CA THR A 6 12.12 -4.64 -9.80
C THR A 6 11.43 -3.63 -8.86
N ARG A 7 11.62 -2.32 -9.08
CA ARG A 7 11.05 -1.24 -8.25
C ARG A 7 9.55 -1.03 -8.46
N GLU A 8 8.99 -1.47 -9.58
CA GLU A 8 7.57 -1.23 -9.89
C GLU A 8 6.63 -2.08 -9.02
N LYS A 9 7.02 -3.33 -8.72
CA LYS A 9 6.20 -4.26 -7.92
C LYS A 9 5.94 -3.76 -6.49
N TRP A 10 6.82 -2.93 -5.96
CA TRP A 10 6.80 -2.50 -4.56
C TRP A 10 6.76 -0.98 -4.43
N ARG A 11 6.27 -0.31 -5.48
CA ARG A 11 6.20 1.15 -5.54
C ARG A 11 5.27 1.71 -4.47
N TYR A 12 4.11 1.10 -4.30
CA TYR A 12 3.08 1.57 -3.37
C TYR A 12 3.04 0.66 -2.14
N THR A 13 3.19 1.25 -0.97
CA THR A 13 3.18 0.55 0.32
C THR A 13 2.20 1.22 1.28
N CYS A 14 1.82 0.52 2.35
CA CYS A 14 1.18 1.19 3.48
C CYS A 14 2.15 2.21 4.11
N PRO A 15 1.68 3.16 4.93
CA PRO A 15 2.53 4.14 5.62
C PRO A 15 3.63 3.48 6.47
N ASN A 16 3.36 2.28 7.01
CA ASN A 16 4.35 1.49 7.75
C ASN A 16 5.36 0.73 6.85
N GLY A 17 5.29 0.90 5.52
CA GLY A 17 6.25 0.33 4.57
C GLY A 17 5.96 -1.08 4.09
N HIS A 18 4.91 -1.74 4.59
CA HIS A 18 4.46 -3.04 4.10
C HIS A 18 3.87 -2.96 2.70
N THR A 19 4.09 -4.01 1.93
CA THR A 19 3.58 -4.17 0.57
C THR A 19 2.35 -5.07 0.49
N ASP A 20 2.00 -5.74 1.58
CA ASP A 20 0.82 -6.62 1.69
C ASP A 20 -0.38 -5.83 2.22
N TRP A 21 -0.94 -5.01 1.33
CA TRP A 21 -2.11 -4.18 1.61
C TRP A 21 -3.17 -4.38 0.54
N ASP A 22 -4.42 -4.24 0.96
CA ASP A 22 -5.63 -4.45 0.18
C ASP A 22 -6.46 -3.15 0.13
N CYS A 23 -7.25 -3.02 -0.93
CA CYS A 23 -8.04 -1.81 -1.20
C CYS A 23 -9.48 -2.08 -0.76
N THR A 24 -9.89 -1.64 0.43
CA THR A 24 -11.32 -1.67 0.77
C THR A 24 -11.99 -0.45 0.13
N ASN A 25 -13.32 -0.48 0.00
CA ASN A 25 -14.08 0.57 -0.71
C ASN A 25 -13.71 2.01 -0.29
N ASN A 26 -13.27 2.22 0.95
CA ASN A 26 -13.02 3.55 1.52
C ASN A 26 -11.64 3.76 2.15
N HIS A 27 -10.85 2.71 2.36
CA HIS A 27 -9.54 2.81 3.00
C HIS A 27 -8.62 1.68 2.52
N VAL A 28 -7.36 1.78 2.87
CA VAL A 28 -6.36 0.73 2.69
C VAL A 28 -6.31 -0.13 3.93
N TRP A 29 -6.36 -1.44 3.74
CA TRP A 29 -6.24 -2.39 4.82
C TRP A 29 -4.96 -3.20 4.68
N CYS A 30 -4.07 -3.16 5.68
CA CYS A 30 -2.78 -3.85 5.62
C CYS A 30 -2.76 -5.09 6.51
N ARG A 31 -2.51 -6.27 5.92
CA ARG A 31 -2.33 -7.52 6.68
C ARG A 31 -1.10 -7.49 7.57
N GLY A 32 -0.03 -6.84 7.12
CA GLY A 32 1.20 -6.68 7.90
C GLY A 32 0.96 -5.92 9.20
N CYS A 33 0.28 -4.77 9.11
CA CYS A 33 -0.13 -3.99 10.27
C CYS A 33 -1.10 -4.76 11.18
N ARG A 34 -2.04 -5.54 10.60
CA ARG A 34 -2.95 -6.39 11.39
C ARG A 34 -2.19 -7.41 12.22
N ARG A 35 -1.18 -8.07 11.64
CA ARG A 35 -0.34 -9.04 12.37
C ARG A 35 0.47 -8.39 13.49
N GLN A 36 0.92 -7.15 13.31
CA GLN A 36 1.62 -6.42 14.37
C GLN A 36 0.67 -6.05 15.51
N LEU A 37 -0.53 -5.57 15.18
CA LEU A 37 -1.58 -5.36 16.19
C LEU A 37 -1.89 -6.65 16.96
N GLU A 38 -1.98 -7.79 16.27
CA GLU A 38 -2.18 -9.11 16.90
C GLU A 38 -0.97 -9.59 17.72
N ALA A 39 0.23 -9.09 17.42
CA ALA A 39 1.45 -9.38 18.17
C ALA A 39 1.59 -8.55 19.47
N GLY A 40 0.73 -7.54 19.66
CA GLY A 40 0.72 -6.68 20.85
C GLY A 40 1.10 -5.22 20.59
N ASP A 41 1.30 -4.81 19.34
CA ASP A 41 1.55 -3.40 18.99
C ASP A 41 0.21 -2.64 18.84
N GLU A 42 -0.31 -2.12 19.95
CA GLU A 42 -1.57 -1.36 19.99
C GLU A 42 -1.50 0.01 19.29
N ASP A 43 -0.28 0.51 19.03
CA ASP A 43 -0.04 1.77 18.31
C ASP A 43 -0.27 1.64 16.79
N ILE A 44 -0.28 0.41 16.27
CA ILE A 44 -0.37 0.14 14.83
C ILE A 44 -1.82 -0.15 14.44
N SER A 45 -2.39 0.77 13.66
CA SER A 45 -3.69 0.56 13.01
C SER A 45 -3.54 -0.20 11.68
N PRO A 46 -4.33 -1.27 11.43
CA PRO A 46 -4.34 -1.95 10.13
C PRO A 46 -5.05 -1.18 9.03
N GLU A 47 -5.86 -0.19 9.40
CA GLU A 47 -6.62 0.67 8.50
C GLU A 47 -5.86 1.98 8.26
N HIS A 48 -5.66 2.33 6.99
CA HIS A 48 -4.96 3.54 6.58
C HIS A 48 -5.75 4.28 5.50
N TRP A 49 -5.83 5.60 5.59
CA TRP A 49 -6.48 6.44 4.58
C TRP A 49 -5.48 7.03 3.58
N GLU A 50 -4.27 6.49 3.55
CA GLU A 50 -3.16 6.96 2.73
C GLU A 50 -2.26 5.80 2.31
N ILE A 51 -1.59 5.99 1.16
CA ILE A 51 -0.58 5.08 0.63
C ILE A 51 0.74 5.82 0.50
N TYR A 52 1.83 5.11 0.75
CA TYR A 52 3.17 5.62 0.55
C TYR A 52 3.68 5.23 -0.84
N ASP A 53 4.01 6.23 -1.67
CA ASP A 53 4.67 6.02 -2.96
C ASP A 53 6.19 6.05 -2.77
N LYS A 54 6.82 4.89 -2.60
CA LYS A 54 8.28 4.74 -2.46
C LYS A 54 9.07 5.32 -3.63
N GLN A 55 8.48 5.40 -4.83
CA GLN A 55 9.17 5.96 -5.98
C GLN A 55 9.29 7.49 -5.91
N ARG A 56 8.28 8.15 -5.35
CA ARG A 56 8.24 9.62 -5.21
C ARG A 56 8.44 10.10 -3.78
N ASP A 57 8.68 9.16 -2.87
CA ASP A 57 8.90 9.37 -1.45
C ASP A 57 7.84 10.28 -0.82
N ARG A 58 6.56 9.95 -1.07
CA ARG A 58 5.43 10.79 -0.64
C ARG A 58 4.21 9.98 -0.24
N TYR A 59 3.45 10.55 0.69
CA TYR A 59 2.14 10.05 1.10
C TYR A 59 1.07 10.56 0.13
N ILE A 60 0.22 9.65 -0.35
CA ILE A 60 -0.89 9.92 -1.25
C ILE A 60 -2.17 9.55 -0.49
N PRO A 61 -3.09 10.49 -0.23
CA PRO A 61 -4.35 10.15 0.41
C PRO A 61 -5.16 9.22 -0.49
N TRP A 62 -5.86 8.25 0.10
CA TRP A 62 -6.68 7.26 -0.60
C TRP A 62 -7.73 7.91 -1.49
N SER A 63 -8.28 9.05 -1.05
CA SER A 63 -9.21 9.87 -1.85
C SER A 63 -8.63 10.36 -3.19
N ALA A 64 -7.31 10.48 -3.30
CA ALA A 64 -6.62 10.84 -4.55
C ALA A 64 -6.19 9.61 -5.38
N VAL A 65 -6.35 8.39 -4.85
CA VAL A 65 -5.96 7.15 -5.54
C VAL A 65 -7.02 6.78 -6.58
N ARG A 66 -6.59 6.61 -7.82
CA ARG A 66 -7.42 6.11 -8.92
C ARG A 66 -6.96 4.71 -9.29
N LEU A 67 -7.74 3.69 -8.94
CA LEU A 67 -7.48 2.31 -9.34
C LEU A 67 -7.77 2.16 -10.84
N VAL A 68 -6.71 2.20 -11.64
CA VAL A 68 -6.80 1.93 -13.08
C VAL A 68 -6.88 0.43 -13.30
N HIS A 69 -8.10 -0.12 -13.33
CA HIS A 69 -8.29 -1.49 -13.80
C HIS A 69 -8.01 -1.54 -15.30
N ARG A 70 -6.80 -1.98 -15.67
CA ARG A 70 -6.47 -2.24 -17.08
C ARG A 70 -7.25 -3.48 -17.53
N ARG A 71 -8.37 -3.26 -18.22
CA ARG A 71 -8.98 -4.29 -19.07
C ARG A 71 -7.94 -4.71 -20.12
N GLN A 72 -7.44 -5.94 -20.03
CA GLN A 72 -6.69 -6.56 -21.12
C GLN A 72 -7.65 -6.69 -22.31
N ARG A 73 -7.36 -5.96 -23.40
CA ARG A 73 -8.03 -6.19 -24.69
C ARG A 73 -7.49 -7.52 -25.24
N ALA A 74 -8.42 -8.38 -25.64
CA ALA A 74 -8.19 -9.60 -26.41
C ALA A 74 -7.65 -9.28 -27.81
#